data_AF-A0A3D5NY10-F1
#
_entry.id   AF-A0A3D5NY10-F1
#
_cell.length_a   1.000
_cell.length_b   1.000
_cell.length_c   1.000
_cell.angle_alpha   90.00
_cell.angle_beta   90.00
_cell.angle_gamma   90.00
#
_symmetry.space_group_name_H-M   'P 1'
#
loop_
_entity.id
_entity.type
_entity.pdbx_description
1 polymer ?
#
loop_
_entity_poly.entity_id
_entity_poly.type
_entity_poly.pdbx_seq_one_letter_code
_entity_poly.pdbx_strand_id
1 'polypeptide(L)' 'IDALKLVLVDAPLVVRLEGTNAKEAAELLENSGMDFLVATSLEDAAKKVTAAIKE' A
#
# COMPACT_ATOMS: atom_id res chain seq x y z
N ILE A 1 -7.97 -6.64 -4.23
CA ILE A 1 -8.50 -5.25 -4.19
C ILE A 1 -9.86 -5.22 -3.50
N ASP A 2 -10.75 -6.21 -3.72
CA ASP A 2 -12.13 -6.16 -3.21
C ASP A 2 -12.30 -6.27 -1.69
N ALA A 3 -11.31 -6.79 -0.96
CA ALA A 3 -11.37 -6.87 0.51
C ALA A 3 -11.56 -5.49 1.19
N LEU A 4 -10.98 -4.44 0.62
CA LEU A 4 -11.06 -3.08 1.16
C LEU A 4 -12.35 -2.35 0.76
N LYS A 5 -13.10 -2.88 -0.22
CA LYS A 5 -14.46 -2.40 -0.51
C LYS A 5 -15.48 -2.90 0.51
N LEU A 6 -15.15 -3.98 1.21
CA LEU A 6 -16.00 -4.64 2.20
C LEU A 6 -15.66 -4.22 3.63
N VAL A 7 -14.47 -3.66 3.86
CA VAL A 7 -13.96 -3.28 5.17
C VAL A 7 -13.49 -1.84 5.13
N LEU A 8 -14.12 -0.98 5.94
CA LEU A 8 -13.64 0.38 6.18
C LEU A 8 -12.34 0.31 6.98
N VAL A 9 -11.28 0.90 6.43
CA VAL A 9 -9.96 0.99 7.07
C VAL A 9 -9.64 2.47 7.26
N ASP A 10 -9.74 2.95 8.49
CA ASP A 10 -9.47 4.35 8.87
C ASP A 10 -7.98 4.61 9.19
N ALA A 11 -7.09 3.68 8.86
CA ALA A 11 -5.66 3.76 9.14
C ALA A 11 -4.82 3.78 7.86
N PRO A 12 -3.63 4.43 7.86
CA PRO A 12 -2.74 4.45 6.70
C PRO A 12 -2.31 3.05 6.31
N LEU A 13 -2.50 2.68 5.04
CA LEU A 13 -2.18 1.35 4.54
C LEU A 13 -0.93 1.38 3.65
N VAL A 14 0.07 0.58 4.03
CA VAL A 14 1.32 0.44 3.29
C VAL A 14 1.47 -1.00 2.83
N VAL A 15 1.63 -1.19 1.52
CA VAL A 15 1.66 -2.50 0.88
C VAL A 15 3.03 -2.75 0.29
N ARG A 16 3.74 -3.77 0.79
CA ARG A 16 4.96 -4.29 0.17
C ARG A 16 4.63 -5.53 -0.65
N LEU A 17 4.94 -5.48 -1.94
CA LEU A 17 4.76 -6.61 -2.85
C LEU A 17 6.11 -7.24 -3.18
N GLU A 18 6.20 -8.57 -3.08
CA GLU A 18 7.34 -9.35 -3.55
C GLU A 18 6.90 -10.58 -4.33
N GLY A 19 7.70 -10.99 -5.32
CA GLY A 19 7.45 -12.16 -6.16
C GLY A 19 7.14 -11.81 -7.62
N THR A 20 6.63 -12.79 -8.36
CA THR A 20 6.20 -12.62 -9.75
C THR A 20 5.05 -11.62 -9.84
N ASN A 21 5.10 -10.72 -10.82
CA ASN A 21 4.05 -9.73 -11.11
C ASN A 21 3.87 -8.65 -10.04
N ALA A 22 4.84 -8.47 -9.12
CA ALA A 22 4.81 -7.41 -8.12
C ALA A 22 4.68 -6.01 -8.75
N LYS A 23 5.28 -5.80 -9.92
CA LYS A 23 5.17 -4.54 -10.67
C LYS A 23 3.76 -4.29 -11.20
N GLU A 24 3.17 -5.28 -11.87
CA GLU A 24 1.80 -5.16 -12.40
C GLU A 24 0.78 -5.01 -11.26
N ALA A 25 0.98 -5.71 -10.14
CA ALA A 25 0.15 -5.56 -8.96
C ALA A 25 0.30 -4.18 -8.31
N ALA A 26 1.51 -3.59 -8.30
CA ALA A 26 1.72 -2.21 -7.85
C ALA A 26 0.97 -1.20 -8.72
N GLU A 27 1.07 -1.32 -10.05
CA GLU A 27 0.35 -0.46 -11.00
C GLU A 27 -1.17 -0.59 -10.83
N LEU A 28 -1.69 -1.80 -10.59
CA LEU A 28 -3.12 -2.01 -10.30
C LEU A 28 -3.56 -1.34 -9.00
N LEU A 29 -2.71 -1.34 -7.97
CA LEU A 29 -3.00 -0.67 -6.69
C LEU A 29 -2.96 0.85 -6.83
N GLU A 30 -1.97 1.40 -7.55
CA GLU A 30 -1.87 2.84 -7.81
C GLU A 30 -3.07 3.37 -8.62
N ASN A 31 -3.56 2.58 -9.58
CA ASN A 31 -4.73 2.93 -10.40
C ASN A 31 -6.08 2.62 -9.72
N SER A 32 -6.09 2.02 -8.52
CA SER A 32 -7.33 1.62 -7.85
C SER A 32 -8.09 2.79 -7.21
N GLY A 33 -7.48 3.99 -7.15
CA GLY A 33 -8.07 5.18 -6.55
C GLY A 33 -8.25 5.08 -5.03
N MET A 34 -7.64 4.07 -4.41
CA MET A 34 -7.62 3.89 -2.97
C MET A 34 -6.28 4.37 -2.40
N ASP A 35 -6.32 4.92 -1.20
CA ASP A 35 -5.20 5.62 -0.60
C ASP A 35 -4.19 4.63 0.00
N PHE A 36 -3.24 4.19 -0.83
CA PHE A 36 -2.20 3.24 -0.45
C PHE A 36 -0.80 3.75 -0.76
N LEU A 37 0.15 3.37 0.09
CA LEU A 37 1.57 3.55 -0.19
C LEU A 37 2.20 2.22 -0.55
N VAL A 38 2.69 2.09 -1.78
CA VAL A 38 3.42 0.89 -2.20
C VAL A 38 4.88 1.01 -1.75
N ALA A 39 5.39 0.01 -1.04
CA ALA A 39 6.76 -0.04 -0.55
C ALA A 39 7.59 -1.11 -1.26
N THR A 40 8.87 -0.82 -1.50
CA THR A 40 9.79 -1.74 -2.21
C THR A 40 10.65 -2.57 -1.25
N SER A 41 10.78 -2.15 0.00
CA SER A 41 11.54 -2.86 1.03
C SER A 41 10.86 -2.69 2.40
N LEU A 42 11.28 -3.51 3.38
CA LEU A 42 10.77 -3.37 4.75
C LEU A 42 11.14 -2.01 5.36
N GLU A 43 12.34 -1.52 5.07
CA GLU A 43 12.80 -0.21 5.53
C GLU A 43 11.99 0.92 4.88
N ASP A 44 11.71 0.82 3.58
CA ASP A 44 10.86 1.78 2.85
C ASP A 44 9.42 1.78 3.42
N ALA A 45 8.88 0.59 3.72
CA ALA A 45 7.58 0.47 4.36
C ALA A 45 7.56 1.18 5.73
N ALA A 46 8.57 0.96 6.57
CA ALA A 46 8.67 1.60 7.88
C ALA A 46 8.75 3.13 7.78
N LYS A 47 9.51 3.66 6.82
CA LYS A 47 9.60 5.11 6.56
C LYS A 47 8.26 5.69 6.07
N LYS A 48 7.59 5.00 5.16
CA LYS A 48 6.28 5.43 4.61
C LYS A 48 5.18 5.42 5.66
N VAL A 49 5.10 4.36 6.46
CA VAL A 49 4.17 4.27 7.59
C VAL A 49 4.40 5.43 8.57
N THR A 50 5.65 5.67 8.98
CA THR A 50 5.95 6.76 9.91
C THR A 50 5.72 8.15 9.34
N ALA A 51 5.92 8.37 8.04
CA ALA A 51 5.56 9.62 7.37
C ALA A 51 4.04 9.82 7.27
N ALA A 52 3.28 8.74 7.05
CA ALA A 52 1.83 8.81 6.92
C ALA A 52 1.09 9.02 8.26
N ILE A 53 1.72 8.66 9.38
CA ILE A 53 1.14 8.83 10.73
C ILE A 53 1.61 10.14 11.39
N LYS A 54 2.74 10.71 10.94
CA LYS A 54 3.22 11.98 11.48
C LYS A 54 2.42 13.14 10.88
N GLU A 55 1.51 13.66 11.69
CA GLU A 55 0.98 15.04 11.62
C GLU A 55 2.11 16.08 11.80
#